data_AF-A0A524LWL1-F1
#
_entry.id   AF-A0A524LWL1-F1
#
_cell.length_a   1.000
_cell.length_b   1.000
_cell.length_c   1.000
_cell.angle_alpha   90.00
_cell.angle_beta   90.00
_cell.angle_gamma   90.00
#
_symmetry.space_group_name_H-M   'P 1'
#
loop_
_entity.id
_entity.type
_entity.pdbx_description
1 polymer ?
#
loop_
_entity_poly.entity_id
_entity_poly.type
_entity_poly.pdbx_seq_one_letter_code
_entity_poly.pdbx_strand_id
1 'polypeptide(L)'
;MKEPEKNFDKAIEFAEKKKEESLKKATSTIEKEYLANAFDKEIQELKERKKKLVESRELTEKKKNEEIEKRKEKRGKKLKEET
;
A
#
# COMPACT_ATOMS: atom_id res chain seq x y z
N MET A 1 -10.33 -1.53 -7.06
CA MET A 1 -9.36 -1.50 -5.94
C MET A 1 -9.71 -2.59 -4.95
N LYS A 2 -8.71 -3.31 -4.44
CA LYS A 2 -8.90 -4.46 -3.55
C LYS A 2 -9.07 -3.96 -2.10
N GLU A 3 -9.89 -4.63 -1.29
CA GLU A 3 -10.40 -4.10 0.00
C GLU A 3 -9.33 -3.59 0.99
N PRO A 4 -8.15 -4.23 1.17
CA PRO A 4 -7.14 -3.74 2.11
C PRO A 4 -6.53 -2.41 1.68
N GLU A 5 -6.28 -2.21 0.39
CA GLU A 5 -5.72 -0.96 -0.15
C GLU A 5 -6.74 0.18 0.00
N LYS A 6 -8.02 -0.12 -0.22
CA LYS A 6 -9.14 0.82 -0.01
C LYS A 6 -9.29 1.23 1.46
N ASN A 7 -8.96 0.35 2.40
CA ASN A 7 -8.98 0.67 3.83
C ASN A 7 -7.85 1.63 4.22
N PHE A 8 -6.66 1.47 3.64
CA PHE A 8 -5.57 2.45 3.81
C PHE A 8 -5.92 3.80 3.20
N ASP A 9 -6.54 3.82 2.01
CA ASP A 9 -6.97 5.07 1.39
C ASP A 9 -7.98 5.83 2.25
N LYS A 10 -8.98 5.13 2.79
CA LYS A 10 -9.94 5.73 3.73
C LYS A 10 -9.28 6.23 5.01
N ALA A 11 -8.30 5.50 5.54
CA ALA A 11 -7.58 5.91 6.75
C ALA A 11 -6.74 7.17 6.50
N ILE A 12 -6.08 7.26 5.34
CA ILE A 12 -5.32 8.44 4.92
C ILE A 12 -6.26 9.64 4.76
N GLU A 13 -7.38 9.46 4.04
CA GLU A 13 -8.38 10.52 3.84
C GLU A 13 -8.95 11.01 5.18
N PHE A 14 -9.24 10.10 6.09
CA PHE A 14 -9.72 10.44 7.43
C PHE A 14 -8.67 11.24 8.23
N ALA A 15 -7.41 10.82 8.20
CA ALA A 15 -6.32 11.51 8.89
C ALA A 15 -6.06 12.91 8.28
N GLU A 16 -6.09 13.06 6.96
CA GLU A 16 -5.98 14.34 6.26
C GLU A 16 -7.13 15.28 6.63
N LYS A 17 -8.36 14.77 6.66
CA LYS A 17 -9.53 15.55 7.11
C LYS A 17 -9.42 15.96 8.58
N LYS A 18 -8.96 15.06 9.45
CA LYS A 18 -8.75 15.36 10.87
C LYS A 18 -7.65 16.38 11.10
N LYS A 19 -6.58 16.35 10.31
CA LYS A 19 -5.54 17.38 10.30
C LYS A 19 -6.15 18.75 9.99
N GLU A 20 -6.91 18.85 8.91
CA GLU A 20 -7.55 20.11 8.51
C GLU A 20 -8.50 20.66 9.60
N GLU A 21 -9.37 19.80 10.16
CA GLU A 21 -10.27 20.17 11.25
C GLU A 21 -9.51 20.66 12.50
N SER A 22 -8.42 19.98 12.85
CA SER A 22 -7.63 20.29 14.05
C SER A 22 -6.85 21.59 13.88
N LEU A 23 -6.26 21.82 12.70
CA LEU A 23 -5.54 23.06 12.39
C LEU A 23 -6.47 24.29 12.35
N LYS A 24 -7.74 24.11 11.93
CA LYS A 24 -8.76 25.17 12.00
C LYS A 24 -9.15 25.52 13.44
N LYS A 25 -9.14 24.54 14.35
CA LYS A 25 -9.50 24.74 15.77
C LYS A 25 -8.35 25.24 16.63
N ALA A 26 -7.10 24.96 16.22
CA ALA A 26 -5.92 25.39 16.95
C ALA A 26 -5.82 26.92 16.98
N THR A 27 -5.61 27.48 18.17
CA THR A 27 -5.61 28.93 18.40
C THR A 27 -4.22 29.54 18.41
N SER A 28 -3.18 28.72 18.64
CA SER A 28 -1.79 29.18 18.67
C SER A 28 -0.95 28.60 17.52
N THR A 29 0.10 29.33 17.12
CA THR A 29 1.04 28.88 16.07
C THR A 29 1.78 27.62 16.48
N ILE A 30 2.21 27.53 17.75
CA ILE A 30 2.93 26.38 18.29
C ILE A 30 2.06 25.12 18.25
N GLU A 31 0.79 25.25 18.66
CA GLU A 31 -0.18 24.15 18.60
C GLU A 31 -0.45 23.71 17.16
N LYS A 32 -0.55 24.65 16.21
CA LYS A 32 -0.69 24.33 14.78
C LYS A 32 0.50 23.56 14.25
N GLU A 33 1.72 23.97 14.55
CA GLU A 33 2.94 23.28 14.13
C GLU A 33 3.03 21.88 14.73
N TYR A 34 2.74 21.74 16.03
CA TYR A 34 2.72 20.45 16.70
C TYR A 34 1.69 19.50 16.06
N LEU A 35 0.46 19.96 15.87
CA LEU A 35 -0.61 19.17 15.26
C LEU A 35 -0.28 18.82 13.81
N ALA A 36 0.23 19.78 13.03
CA ALA A 36 0.63 19.54 11.65
C ALA A 36 1.66 18.41 11.56
N ASN A 37 2.73 18.49 12.37
CA ASN A 37 3.79 17.50 12.41
C ASN A 37 3.31 16.12 12.88
N ALA A 38 2.43 16.08 13.89
CA ALA A 38 1.87 14.82 14.39
C ALA A 38 1.03 14.12 13.32
N PHE A 39 0.12 14.84 12.68
CA PHE A 39 -0.72 14.30 11.60
C PHE A 39 0.11 13.93 10.37
N ASP A 40 1.10 14.75 9.99
CA ASP A 40 1.96 14.43 8.84
C ASP A 40 2.73 13.14 9.03
N LYS A 41 3.24 12.90 10.25
CA LYS A 41 3.90 11.64 10.58
C LYS A 41 2.94 10.46 10.48
N GLU A 42 1.74 10.57 11.03
CA GLU A 42 0.73 9.50 10.97
C GLU A 42 0.30 9.18 9.53
N ILE A 43 0.04 10.22 8.73
CA ILE A 43 -0.30 10.08 7.30
C ILE A 43 0.85 9.42 6.53
N GLN A 44 2.10 9.80 6.81
CA GLN A 44 3.27 9.20 6.18
C GLN A 44 3.40 7.71 6.53
N GLU A 45 3.22 7.33 7.80
CA GLU A 45 3.24 5.92 8.21
C GLU A 45 2.15 5.10 7.51
N LEU A 46 0.94 5.65 7.36
CA LEU A 46 -0.14 4.99 6.61
C LEU A 46 0.21 4.82 5.12
N LYS A 47 0.79 5.85 4.50
CA LYS A 47 1.26 5.80 3.11
C LYS A 47 2.37 4.76 2.92
N GLU A 48 3.33 4.67 3.84
CA GLU A 48 4.38 3.65 3.80
C GLU A 48 3.84 2.23 3.97
N ARG A 49 2.91 2.02 4.90
CA ARG A 49 2.26 0.71 5.09
C ARG A 49 1.49 0.28 3.85
N LYS A 50 0.76 1.21 3.22
CA LYS A 50 0.07 0.96 1.94
C LYS A 50 1.07 0.56 0.86
N LYS A 51 2.18 1.29 0.73
CA LYS A 51 3.24 1.01 -0.26
C LYS A 51 3.83 -0.39 -0.07
N LYS A 52 4.21 -0.76 1.16
CA LYS A 52 4.73 -2.10 1.48
C LYS A 52 3.74 -3.21 1.14
N LEU A 53 2.44 -2.98 1.38
CA LEU A 53 1.40 -3.95 1.05
C LEU A 53 1.27 -4.14 -0.47
N VAL A 54 1.30 -3.06 -1.25
CA VAL A 54 1.28 -3.11 -2.72
C VAL A 54 2.53 -3.83 -3.25
N GLU A 55 3.73 -3.45 -2.79
CA GLU A 55 4.99 -4.07 -3.20
C GLU A 55 5.03 -5.58 -2.88
N SER A 56 4.62 -5.97 -1.66
CA SER A 56 4.54 -7.38 -1.27
C SER A 56 3.58 -8.17 -2.15
N ARG A 57 2.49 -7.52 -2.59
CA ARG A 57 1.51 -8.14 -3.46
C ARG A 57 2.04 -8.32 -4.87
N GLU A 58 2.65 -7.29 -5.45
CA GLU A 58 3.27 -7.35 -6.77
C GLU A 58 4.36 -8.42 -6.81
N LEU A 59 5.17 -8.53 -5.75
CA LEU A 59 6.17 -9.58 -5.61
C LEU A 59 5.54 -10.97 -5.60
N THR A 60 4.40 -11.14 -4.91
CA THR A 60 3.66 -12.40 -4.85
C THR A 60 3.06 -12.76 -6.22
N GLU A 61 2.49 -11.79 -6.94
CA GLU A 61 1.96 -12.00 -8.29
C GLU A 61 3.08 -12.34 -9.29
N LYS A 62 4.24 -11.69 -9.20
CA LYS A 62 5.43 -12.02 -9.99
C LYS A 62 5.90 -13.46 -9.75
N LYS A 63 6.06 -13.87 -8.49
CA LYS A 63 6.45 -15.26 -8.14
C LYS A 63 5.47 -16.29 -8.67
N LYS A 64 4.16 -16.00 -8.59
CA LYS A 64 3.11 -16.88 -9.12
C LYS A 64 3.21 -17.02 -10.65
N ASN A 65 3.46 -15.93 -11.36
CA ASN A 65 3.61 -15.94 -12.81
C ASN A 65 4.85 -16.73 -13.24
N GLU A 66 6.00 -16.51 -12.60
CA GLU A 66 7.23 -17.28 -12.86
C GLU A 66 7.04 -18.78 -12.62
N GLU A 67 6.29 -19.16 -11.58
CA GLU A 67 6.01 -20.57 -11.30
C GLU A 67 5.10 -21.20 -12.38
N ILE A 68 4.10 -20.45 -12.87
CA ILE A 68 3.25 -20.87 -13.98
C ILE A 68 4.08 -21.07 -15.26
N GLU A 69 4.99 -20.15 -15.57
CA GLU A 69 5.88 -20.29 -16.74
C GLU A 69 6.80 -21.50 -16.63
N LYS A 70 7.43 -21.73 -15.47
CA LYS A 70 8.23 -22.94 -15.22
C LYS A 70 7.41 -24.23 -15.41
N ARG A 71 6.16 -24.24 -14.96
CA ARG A 71 5.26 -25.40 -15.14
C ARG A 71 4.88 -25.60 -16.62
N LYS A 72 4.64 -24.52 -17.37
CA LYS A 72 4.39 -24.57 -18.82
C LYS A 72 5.60 -25.11 -19.58
N GLU A 73 6.81 -24.63 -19.26
CA GLU A 73 8.05 -25.10 -19.89
C GLU A 73 8.27 -26.60 -19.63
N LYS A 74 8.10 -27.06 -18.38
CA LYS A 74 8.22 -28.48 -18.03
C LYS A 74 7.21 -29.36 -18.78
N ARG A 75 5.96 -28.91 -18.93
CA ARG A 75 4.93 -29.63 -19.72
C ARG A 75 5.27 -29.66 -21.21
N GLY A 76 5.74 -28.56 -21.77
CA GLY A 76 6.17 -28.47 -23.16
C GLY A 76 7.37 -29.35 -23.49
N LYS A 77 8.32 -29.51 -22.56
CA LYS A 77 9.44 -30.45 -22.71
C LYS A 77 8.98 -31.90 -22.69
N LYS A 78 8.13 -32.31 -21.72
CA LYS A 78 7.59 -33.67 -21.66
C LYS A 78 6.87 -34.09 -22.94
N LEU A 79 6.05 -33.20 -23.50
CA LEU A 79 5.32 -33.47 -24.74
C LEU A 79 6.24 -33.71 -25.96
N LYS A 80 7.43 -33.12 -25.98
CA LYS A 80 8.43 -33.29 -27.06
C LYS A 80 9.31 -34.54 -26.90
N GLU A 81 9.40 -35.09 -25.70
CA GLU A 81 10.13 -36.35 -25.44
C GLU A 81 9.24 -37.59 -25.68
N GLU A 82 7.90 -37.42 -25.67
CA GLU A 82 6.91 -38.47 -25.93
C GLU A 82 6.42 -38.52 -27.39
N THR A 83 6.93 -37.65 -28.28
CA THR A 83 6.67 -37.66 -29.73
C THR A 83 7.92 -37.98 -30.53
#